data_AF-A0A7K8IFA9-F1
#
_entry.id   AF-A0A7K8IFA9-F1
#
_cell.length_a   1.000
_cell.length_b   1.000
_cell.length_c   1.000
_cell.angle_alpha   90.00
_cell.angle_beta   90.00
_cell.angle_gamma   90.00
#
_symmetry.space_group_name_H-M   'P 1'
#
loop_
_entity.id
_entity.type
_entity.pdbx_description
1 polymer ?
#
loop_
_entity_poly.entity_id
_entity_poly.type
_entity_poly.pdbx_seq_one_letter_code
_entity_poly.pdbx_strand_id
1 'polypeptide(L)' 'VLKLFKLLHRTRQEVFKNDTKALEGEILLLKIGSDVEVILRTSVIQAVHTDSDKIVLVPRKDLLQDNTPYLDKPTKK' A
#
# COMPACT_ATOMS: atom_id res chain seq x y z
N VAL A 1 2.92 -5.23 4.04
CA VAL A 1 1.50 -5.39 4.39
C VAL A 1 0.87 -6.60 3.69
N LEU A 2 0.88 -6.71 2.35
CA LEU A 2 0.28 -7.86 1.66
C LEU A 2 0.87 -9.23 2.02
N LYS A 3 2.18 -9.30 2.33
CA LYS A 3 2.81 -10.56 2.79
C LYS A 3 2.19 -11.08 4.09
N LEU A 4 1.82 -10.18 5.01
CA LEU A 4 1.15 -10.51 6.26
C LEU A 4 -0.31 -10.93 6.02
N PHE A 5 -1.04 -10.21 5.16
CA PHE A 5 -2.41 -10.59 4.77
C PHE A 5 -2.46 -11.96 4.09
N LYS A 6 -1.52 -12.26 3.17
CA LYS A 6 -1.40 -13.56 2.52
C LYS A 6 -1.05 -14.68 3.50
N LEU A 7 -0.23 -14.39 4.51
CA LEU A 7 0.12 -15.35 5.55
C LEU A 7 -1.10 -15.66 6.43
N LEU A 8 -1.78 -14.61 6.92
CA LEU A 8 -3.02 -14.74 7.70
C LEU A 8 -4.09 -15.51 6.92
N HIS A 9 -4.22 -15.23 5.62
CA HIS A 9 -5.15 -15.93 4.74
C HIS A 9 -4.85 -17.42 4.64
N ARG A 10 -3.59 -17.77 4.40
CA ARG A 10 -3.18 -19.17 4.29
C ARG A 10 -3.42 -19.92 5.61
N THR A 11 -3.15 -19.28 6.75
CA THR A 11 -3.45 -19.85 8.08
C THR A 11 -4.96 -20.00 8.31
N ARG A 12 -5.78 -19.03 7.89
CA ARG A 12 -7.24 -19.10 8.05
C ARG A 12 -7.88 -20.15 7.14
N GLN A 13 -7.46 -20.27 5.88
CA GLN A 13 -7.89 -21.36 5.02
C GLN A 13 -7.60 -22.72 5.66
N GLU A 14 -6.43 -22.86 6.30
CA GLU A 14 -6.07 -24.10 6.98
C GLU A 14 -6.88 -24.38 8.26
N VAL A 15 -7.34 -23.34 8.96
CA VAL A 15 -8.15 -23.50 10.18
C VAL A 15 -9.64 -23.68 9.87
N PHE A 16 -10.15 -23.06 8.80
CA PHE A 16 -11.57 -22.99 8.47
C PHE A 16 -11.96 -23.82 7.24
N LYS A 17 -11.17 -24.85 6.88
CA LYS A 17 -11.35 -25.72 5.70
C LYS A 17 -12.77 -26.24 5.47
N ASN A 18 -13.54 -26.42 6.55
CA ASN A 18 -14.88 -27.00 6.52
C ASN A 18 -16.01 -25.96 6.70
N ASP A 19 -15.66 -24.67 6.83
CA ASP A 19 -16.61 -23.58 6.98
C ASP A 19 -16.56 -22.66 5.75
N THR A 20 -17.41 -22.99 4.78
CA THR A 20 -17.50 -22.28 3.49
C THR A 20 -17.89 -20.81 3.66
N LYS A 21 -18.68 -20.48 4.68
CA LYS A 21 -19.10 -19.09 4.95
C LYS A 21 -17.94 -18.26 5.50
N ALA A 22 -17.10 -18.86 6.34
CA ALA A 22 -15.89 -18.21 6.84
C ALA A 22 -14.88 -17.93 5.71
N LEU A 23 -14.78 -18.83 4.72
CA LEU A 23 -13.92 -18.65 3.53
C LEU A 23 -14.44 -17.58 2.55
N GLU A 24 -15.75 -17.46 2.34
CA GLU A 24 -16.30 -16.45 1.42
C GLU A 24 -16.01 -15.01 1.87
N GLY A 25 -16.22 -14.71 3.16
CA GLY A 25 -15.89 -13.39 3.73
C GLY A 25 -14.39 -13.08 3.69
N GLU A 26 -13.55 -14.12 3.70
CA GLU A 26 -12.11 -14.00 3.63
C GLU A 26 -11.61 -13.57 2.24
N ILE A 27 -12.19 -14.12 1.18
CA ILE A 27 -11.85 -13.75 -0.20
C ILE A 27 -12.11 -12.26 -0.45
N LEU A 28 -13.22 -11.73 0.08
CA LEU A 28 -13.55 -10.30 -0.02
C LEU A 28 -12.51 -9.43 0.71
N LEU A 29 -12.13 -9.81 1.92
CA LEU A 29 -11.13 -9.07 2.71
C LEU A 29 -9.76 -9.05 2.01
N LEU A 30 -9.40 -10.15 1.33
CA LEU A 30 -8.16 -10.21 0.55
C LEU A 30 -8.18 -9.27 -0.66
N LYS A 31 -9.32 -9.20 -1.35
CA LYS A 31 -9.51 -8.28 -2.50
C LYS A 31 -9.39 -6.83 -2.05
N ILE A 32 -10.10 -6.46 -0.98
CA ILE A 32 -10.03 -5.10 -0.41
C ILE A 32 -8.59 -4.77 0.02
N GLY A 33 -7.90 -5.71 0.70
CA GLY A 33 -6.50 -5.52 1.11
C GLY A 33 -5.55 -5.36 -0.08
N SER A 34 -5.81 -6.04 -1.19
CA SER A 34 -5.05 -5.89 -2.44
C SER A 34 -5.29 -4.53 -3.08
N ASP A 35 -6.55 -4.10 -3.20
CA ASP A 35 -6.91 -2.82 -3.82
C ASP A 35 -6.33 -1.63 -3.04
N VAL A 36 -6.45 -1.68 -1.71
CA VAL A 36 -5.86 -0.67 -0.81
C VAL A 36 -4.34 -0.62 -0.95
N GLU A 37 -3.66 -1.78 -1.09
CA GLU A 37 -2.21 -1.78 -1.27
C GLU A 37 -1.79 -1.17 -2.61
N VAL A 38 -2.53 -1.43 -3.69
CA VAL A 38 -2.27 -0.82 -5.00
C VAL A 38 -2.40 0.69 -4.89
N ILE A 39 -3.51 1.18 -4.31
CA ILE A 39 -3.75 2.61 -4.10
C ILE A 39 -2.59 3.21 -3.30
N LEU A 40 -2.23 2.64 -2.14
CA LEU A 40 -1.14 3.16 -1.33
C LEU A 40 0.22 3.10 -2.05
N ARG A 41 0.46 2.14 -2.94
CA ARG A 41 1.71 2.08 -3.71
C ARG A 41 1.76 3.06 -4.88
N THR A 42 0.62 3.55 -5.36
CA THR A 42 0.55 4.46 -6.50
C THR A 42 0.17 5.88 -6.11
N SER A 43 -0.38 6.12 -4.92
CA SER A 43 -0.92 7.42 -4.51
C SER A 43 -0.17 8.10 -3.37
N VAL A 44 0.79 7.44 -2.72
CA VAL A 44 1.60 8.06 -1.66
C VAL A 44 3.10 7.97 -1.92
N ILE A 45 3.81 9.06 -1.60
CA ILE A 45 5.27 9.07 -1.52
C ILE A 45 5.67 8.26 -0.29
N GLN A 46 6.54 7.27 -0.47
CA GLN A 46 6.99 6.41 0.61
C GLN A 46 8.27 6.97 1.21
N ALA A 47 8.45 6.81 2.52
CA ALA A 47 9.63 7.24 3.24
C ALA A 47 10.29 6.02 3.87
N VAL A 48 11.61 5.88 3.71
CA VAL A 48 12.41 4.85 4.35
C VAL A 48 13.45 5.54 5.22
N HIS A 49 13.46 5.20 6.52
CA HIS A 49 14.51 5.64 7.43
C HIS A 49 15.74 4.78 7.18
N THR A 50 16.85 5.42 6.79
CA THR A 50 18.06 4.69 6.38
C THR A 50 19.14 4.67 7.44
N ASP A 51 19.33 5.73 8.24
CA ASP A 51 20.19 5.84 9.46
C ASP A 51 20.21 7.32 9.94
N SER A 52 20.85 7.61 11.10
CA SER A 52 20.88 8.88 11.86
C SER A 52 20.49 10.13 11.07
N ASP A 53 19.23 10.53 11.25
CA ASP A 53 18.61 11.78 10.79
C ASP A 53 18.34 11.90 9.27
N LYS A 54 18.46 10.80 8.51
CA LYS A 54 18.14 10.80 7.07
C LYS A 54 16.97 9.89 6.71
N ILE A 55 16.03 10.48 5.98
CA ILE A 55 14.88 9.79 5.40
C ILE A 55 15.00 9.87 3.88
N VAL A 56 14.96 8.72 3.22
CA VAL A 56 14.90 8.64 1.76
C VAL A 56 13.44 8.58 1.34
N LEU A 57 13.03 9.56 0.55
CA LEU A 57 11.73 9.54 -0.11
C LEU A 57 11.84 8.75 -1.41
N VAL A 58 10.92 7.80 -1.59
CA VAL A 58 10.78 7.00 -2.80
C VAL A 58 9.49 7.43 -3.50
N PRO A 59 9.55 8.51 -4.31
CA PRO A 59 8.42 8.89 -5.16
C PRO A 59 8.17 7.80 -6.20
N ARG A 60 6.90 7.58 -6.52
CA ARG A 60 6.47 6.54 -7.47
C ARG A 60 6.24 7.17 -8.83
N LYS A 61 6.53 6.43 -9.92
CA LYS A 61 6.47 6.95 -11.29
C LYS A 61 5.09 7.53 -11.64
N ASP A 62 4.04 6.93 -11.08
CA ASP A 62 2.65 7.35 -11.28
C ASP A 62 2.27 8.61 -10.46
N LEU A 63 3.09 9.00 -9.46
CA LEU A 63 2.94 10.23 -8.66
C LEU A 63 3.69 11.42 -9.22
N LEU A 64 4.65 11.20 -10.11
CA LEU A 64 5.40 12.25 -10.78
C LEU A 64 4.55 12.80 -11.94
N GLN A 65 3.39 13.38 -11.62
CA GLN A 65 2.64 14.18 -12.59
C GLN A 65 3.30 15.55 -12.71
N ASP A 66 3.87 15.78 -13.89
CA ASP A 66 4.66 16.94 -14.28
C ASP A 66 5.85 17.20 -13.35
N ASN A 67 7.07 16.97 -13.85
CA ASN A 67 8.36 17.29 -13.20
C ASN A 67 8.55 18.81 -12.95
N THR A 68 7.48 19.56 -12.69
CA THR A 68 7.50 20.92 -12.20
C THR A 68 8.09 20.89 -10.79
N PRO A 69 9.27 21.47 -10.57
CA PRO A 69 9.84 21.56 -9.24
C PRO A 69 8.84 22.26 -8.32
N TYR A 70 8.61 21.71 -7.13
CA TYR A 70 7.84 22.37 -6.09
C TYR A 70 8.40 23.79 -5.87
N LEU A 71 7.58 24.82 -6.10
CA LEU A 71 7.95 26.22 -6.00
C LEU A 71 7.35 26.81 -4.71
N ASP A 72 8.20 27.04 -3.72
CA ASP A 72 7.82 27.58 -2.40
C ASP A 72 7.33 29.04 -2.44
N LYS A 73 7.38 29.68 -3.61
CA LYS A 73 7.01 31.08 -3.81
C LYS A 73 5.73 31.18 -4.62
N PRO A 74 4.69 31.88 -4.13
CA PRO A 74 3.48 32.08 -4.91
C PRO A 74 3.81 32.87 -6.19
N THR A 75 3.43 32.33 -7.34
CA THR A 75 3.56 33.00 -8.62
C THR A 75 2.67 34.24 -8.60
N LYS A 76 3.29 35.43 -8.68
CA LYS A 76 2.54 36.68 -8.86
C LYS A 76 1.82 36.60 -10.22
N LYS A 77 0.50 36.85 -10.20
CA LYS A 77 -0.31 37.09 -11.41
C LYS A 77 0.12 38.38 -12.10
#